data_AF-F0H6L7-F1
#
_entry.id   AF-F0H6L7-F1
#
_cell.length_a   1.000
_cell.length_b   1.000
_cell.length_c   1.000
_cell.angle_alpha   90.00
_cell.angle_beta   90.00
_cell.angle_gamma   90.00
#
_symmetry.space_group_name_H-M   'P 1'
#
loop_
_entity.id
_entity.type
_entity.pdbx_description
1 polymer ?
#
loop_
_entity_poly.entity_id
_entity_poly.type
_entity_poly.pdbx_seq_one_letter_code
_entity_poly.pdbx_strand_id
1 'polypeptide(L)'
;MKKFFTLAIVSLLSTAAVQAQKVVINKADGSQVTFQASEITNVQFVPASLTDNFVGSYKGEDKISVGGLFSYTSSEAVTYKVTANEDGTVNLTVPEETFKKTMMGNLTLSSYTISKIPYDESKKAFIKAYKDDNIKFHLIIKDDNGAVTSDKEYTFDSRICKVTITKGADGKLTVSNTYQMGKMPFPISGTFTGTKQ
;
A
#
# COMPACT_ATOMS: atom_id res chain seq x y z
N MET A 1 -0.44 22.85 16.35
CA MET A 1 -1.63 23.51 16.93
C MET A 1 -2.77 22.50 16.96
N LYS A 2 -3.22 22.07 18.15
CA LYS A 2 -4.41 21.23 18.30
C LYS A 2 -5.63 22.11 18.01
N LYS A 3 -6.35 21.87 16.91
CA LYS A 3 -7.58 22.61 16.60
C LYS A 3 -8.74 21.92 17.32
N PHE A 4 -9.35 22.61 18.28
CA PHE A 4 -10.57 22.15 18.93
C PHE A 4 -11.74 22.45 17.99
N PHE A 5 -12.40 21.40 17.50
CA PHE A 5 -13.65 21.53 16.74
C PHE A 5 -14.80 21.42 17.74
N THR A 6 -15.31 22.57 18.20
CA THR A 6 -16.54 22.60 18.99
C THR A 6 -17.72 22.52 18.02
N LEU A 7 -18.40 21.37 17.99
CA LEU A 7 -19.65 21.24 17.25
C LEU A 7 -20.78 21.86 18.09
N ALA A 8 -21.23 23.06 17.72
CA ALA A 8 -22.41 23.66 18.31
C ALA A 8 -23.66 23.01 17.69
N ILE A 9 -24.26 22.05 18.40
CA ILE A 9 -25.58 21.52 18.03
C ILE A 9 -26.61 22.55 18.48
N VAL A 10 -27.03 23.43 17.56
CA VAL A 10 -28.15 24.33 17.81
C VAL A 10 -29.43 23.49 17.71
N SER A 11 -29.98 23.09 18.85
CA SER A 11 -31.32 22.50 18.90
C SER A 11 -32.35 23.61 18.63
N LEU A 12 -32.68 23.85 17.36
CA LEU A 12 -33.87 24.63 17.00
C LEU A 12 -35.11 23.77 17.25
N LEU A 13 -35.65 23.86 18.47
CA LEU A 13 -37.03 23.50 18.77
C LEU A 13 -37.94 24.62 18.22
N SER A 14 -38.18 24.63 16.92
CA SER A 14 -39.28 25.39 16.34
C SER A 14 -40.10 24.47 15.43
N THR A 15 -41.37 24.31 15.80
CA THR A 15 -42.39 23.44 15.19
C THR A 15 -42.88 23.95 13.82
N ALA A 16 -42.00 24.49 12.98
CA ALA A 16 -42.35 25.01 11.67
C ALA A 16 -41.43 24.40 10.61
N ALA A 17 -41.99 23.46 9.84
CA ALA A 17 -41.40 22.81 8.65
C ALA A 17 -39.97 22.29 8.84
N VAL A 18 -39.83 20.99 9.12
CA VAL A 18 -38.55 20.27 9.06
C VAL A 18 -38.11 20.23 7.59
N GLN A 19 -37.52 21.33 7.12
CA GLN A 19 -36.84 21.37 5.84
C GLN A 19 -35.66 20.39 5.95
N ALA A 20 -35.50 19.49 4.98
CA ALA A 20 -34.46 18.47 5.01
C ALA A 20 -33.08 19.11 5.26
N GLN A 21 -32.48 18.80 6.42
CA GLN A 21 -31.20 19.37 6.82
C GLN A 21 -30.04 18.58 6.19
N LYS A 22 -28.92 19.27 5.94
CA LYS A 22 -27.69 18.66 5.43
C LYS A 22 -26.55 18.94 6.38
N VAL A 23 -25.61 18.00 6.48
CA VAL A 23 -24.33 18.21 7.16
C VAL A 23 -23.29 18.49 6.09
N VAL A 24 -22.63 19.65 6.19
CA VAL A 24 -21.55 20.07 5.28
C VAL A 24 -20.24 20.07 6.06
N ILE A 25 -19.29 19.25 5.62
CA ILE A 25 -17.93 19.19 6.15
C ILE A 25 -17.00 19.93 5.19
N ASN A 26 -16.50 21.08 5.62
CA ASN A 26 -15.49 21.84 4.89
C ASN A 26 -14.10 21.32 5.24
N LYS A 27 -13.36 20.84 4.24
CA LYS A 27 -11.99 20.35 4.43
C LYS A 27 -10.98 21.50 4.31
N ALA A 28 -9.80 21.29 4.88
CA ALA A 28 -8.70 22.26 4.83
C ALA A 28 -8.15 22.49 3.41
N ASP A 29 -8.35 21.53 2.49
CA ASP A 29 -7.99 21.63 1.08
C ASP A 29 -9.03 22.40 0.23
N GLY A 30 -10.09 22.94 0.86
CA GLY A 30 -11.17 23.66 0.21
C GLY A 30 -12.28 22.78 -0.38
N SER A 31 -12.11 21.45 -0.38
CA SER A 31 -13.17 20.53 -0.80
C SER A 31 -14.26 20.40 0.27
N GLN A 32 -15.45 19.99 -0.15
CA GLN A 32 -16.60 19.80 0.74
C GLN A 32 -17.14 18.38 0.63
N VAL A 33 -17.63 17.85 1.75
CA VAL A 33 -18.43 16.62 1.79
C VAL A 33 -19.78 16.97 2.37
N THR A 34 -20.85 16.57 1.69
CA THR A 34 -22.23 16.84 2.12
C THR A 34 -22.96 15.53 2.35
N PHE A 35 -23.65 15.43 3.48
CA PHE A 35 -24.51 14.29 3.84
C PHE A 35 -25.93 14.79 4.09
N GLN A 36 -26.94 13.99 3.75
CA GLN A 36 -28.30 14.27 4.21
C GLN A 36 -28.39 13.92 5.69
N ALA A 37 -28.97 14.79 6.52
CA ALA A 37 -29.03 14.54 7.97
C ALA A 37 -29.79 13.25 8.31
N SER A 38 -30.75 12.84 7.46
CA SER A 38 -31.50 11.58 7.60
C SER A 38 -30.66 10.32 7.43
N GLU A 39 -29.46 10.42 6.85
CA GLU A 39 -28.55 9.27 6.59
C GLU A 39 -27.57 9.04 7.75
N ILE A 40 -27.50 9.96 8.72
CA ILE A 40 -26.48 9.96 9.77
C ILE A 40 -27.07 9.40 11.06
N THR A 41 -26.53 8.28 11.55
CA THR A 41 -26.89 7.71 12.85
C THR A 41 -26.02 8.21 14.00
N ASN A 42 -24.73 8.51 13.75
CA ASN A 42 -23.79 9.02 14.74
C ASN A 42 -22.60 9.72 14.05
N VAL A 43 -21.95 10.67 14.73
CA VAL A 43 -20.68 11.29 14.32
C VAL A 43 -19.68 11.11 15.46
N GLN A 44 -18.58 10.42 15.20
CA GLN A 44 -17.54 10.16 16.19
C GLN A 44 -16.20 10.76 15.75
N PHE A 45 -15.48 11.35 16.71
CA PHE A 45 -14.11 11.79 16.54
C PHE A 45 -13.20 10.83 17.30
N VAL A 46 -12.62 9.88 16.57
CA VAL A 46 -11.64 8.95 17.11
C VAL A 46 -10.22 9.50 16.88
N PRO A 47 -9.26 9.25 17.78
CA PRO A 47 -7.87 9.60 17.53
C PRO A 47 -7.37 8.95 16.23
N ALA A 48 -6.78 9.73 15.34
CA ALA A 48 -6.12 9.17 14.16
C ALA A 48 -4.98 8.25 14.61
N SER A 49 -5.00 7.01 14.18
CA SER A 49 -3.91 6.08 14.37
C SER A 49 -2.80 6.37 13.37
N LEU A 50 -1.56 6.02 13.71
CA LEU A 50 -0.44 6.15 12.78
C LEU A 50 -0.68 5.32 11.50
N THR A 51 -1.30 4.16 11.62
CA THR A 51 -1.67 3.29 10.51
C THR A 51 -2.68 3.93 9.56
N ASP A 52 -3.59 4.80 10.03
CA ASP A 52 -4.58 5.48 9.17
C ASP A 52 -3.91 6.34 8.09
N ASN A 53 -2.68 6.81 8.34
CA ASN A 53 -1.91 7.56 7.36
C ASN A 53 -1.40 6.67 6.21
N PHE A 54 -1.28 5.36 6.40
CA PHE A 54 -0.71 4.44 5.42
C PHE A 54 -1.74 3.52 4.78
N VAL A 55 -2.89 3.28 5.42
CA VAL A 55 -3.94 2.41 4.87
C VAL A 55 -4.48 2.99 3.57
N GLY A 56 -4.59 2.13 2.55
CA GLY A 56 -5.13 2.51 1.25
C GLY A 56 -4.66 1.62 0.11
N SER A 57 -5.20 1.90 -1.07
CA SER A 57 -4.71 1.37 -2.35
C SER A 57 -3.88 2.45 -3.03
N TYR A 58 -2.70 2.08 -3.52
CA TYR A 58 -1.73 3.00 -4.10
C TYR A 58 -1.40 2.52 -5.50
N LYS A 59 -1.70 3.35 -6.51
CA LYS A 59 -1.39 3.04 -7.90
C LYS A 59 -0.10 3.74 -8.32
N GLY A 60 0.78 3.01 -8.96
CA GLY A 60 2.10 3.50 -9.31
C GLY A 60 2.92 2.52 -10.14
N GLU A 61 4.20 2.80 -10.28
CA GLU A 61 5.16 1.91 -10.96
C GLU A 61 6.00 1.16 -9.92
N ASP A 62 6.29 -0.10 -10.20
CA ASP A 62 7.35 -0.84 -9.50
C ASP A 62 8.61 -0.94 -10.37
N LYS A 63 9.76 -0.86 -9.73
CA LYS A 63 11.08 -0.93 -10.36
C LYS A 63 11.93 -1.94 -9.62
N ILE A 64 12.36 -2.99 -10.31
CA ILE A 64 13.27 -3.98 -9.76
C ILE A 64 14.68 -3.76 -10.30
N SER A 65 15.68 -3.96 -9.43
CA SER A 65 17.09 -4.01 -9.79
C SER A 65 17.69 -5.35 -9.38
N VAL A 66 18.27 -6.08 -10.34
CA VAL A 66 18.92 -7.38 -10.14
C VAL A 66 20.42 -7.17 -10.03
N GLY A 67 20.97 -7.42 -8.84
CA GLY A 67 22.40 -7.27 -8.55
C GLY A 67 22.95 -5.84 -8.72
N GLY A 68 22.09 -4.83 -8.85
CA GLY A 68 22.50 -3.45 -9.13
C GLY A 68 22.92 -3.18 -10.58
N LEU A 69 22.82 -4.18 -11.47
CA LEU A 69 23.30 -4.10 -12.86
C LEU A 69 22.16 -3.99 -13.86
N PHE A 70 21.06 -4.71 -13.61
CA PHE A 70 19.91 -4.77 -14.50
C PHE A 70 18.69 -4.18 -13.83
N SER A 71 18.03 -3.23 -14.49
CA SER A 71 16.86 -2.55 -13.94
C SER A 71 15.67 -2.71 -14.88
N TYR A 72 14.51 -3.04 -14.30
CA TYR A 72 13.27 -3.24 -15.04
C TYR A 72 12.13 -2.52 -14.33
N THR A 73 11.23 -1.92 -15.12
CA THR A 73 10.00 -1.30 -14.63
C THR A 73 8.83 -2.21 -14.94
N SER A 74 7.83 -2.22 -14.06
CA SER A 74 6.57 -2.93 -14.30
C SER A 74 5.97 -2.47 -15.64
N SER A 75 5.42 -3.42 -16.39
CA SER A 75 4.92 -3.16 -17.75
C SER A 75 3.71 -2.23 -17.76
N GLU A 76 2.99 -2.19 -16.64
CA GLU A 76 1.83 -1.34 -16.39
C GLU A 76 1.91 -0.79 -14.96
N ALA A 77 1.10 0.22 -14.68
CA ALA A 77 0.94 0.72 -13.32
C ALA A 77 0.19 -0.31 -12.47
N VAL A 78 0.80 -0.69 -11.35
CA VAL A 78 0.30 -1.70 -10.41
C VAL A 78 -0.32 -1.01 -9.18
N THR A 79 -1.18 -1.74 -8.46
CA THR A 79 -1.87 -1.21 -7.28
C THR A 79 -1.49 -1.98 -6.02
N TYR A 80 -0.62 -1.38 -5.19
CA TYR A 80 -0.22 -1.93 -3.90
C TYR A 80 -1.27 -1.58 -2.85
N LYS A 81 -1.57 -2.51 -1.94
CA LYS A 81 -2.57 -2.30 -0.89
C LYS A 81 -1.95 -2.40 0.49
N VAL A 82 -2.24 -1.43 1.34
CA VAL A 82 -1.86 -1.42 2.76
C VAL A 82 -3.11 -1.51 3.62
N THR A 83 -3.14 -2.46 4.56
CA THR A 83 -4.23 -2.61 5.55
C THR A 83 -3.68 -2.55 6.97
N ALA A 84 -4.46 -2.02 7.90
CA ALA A 84 -4.11 -1.97 9.31
C ALA A 84 -4.54 -3.26 10.02
N ASN A 85 -3.76 -3.67 11.01
CA ASN A 85 -4.12 -4.68 12.00
C ASN A 85 -4.48 -4.01 13.33
N GLU A 86 -5.22 -4.71 14.18
CA GLU A 86 -5.63 -4.21 15.51
C GLU A 86 -4.44 -3.92 16.44
N ASP A 87 -3.31 -4.61 16.24
CA ASP A 87 -2.08 -4.45 17.03
C ASP A 87 -1.21 -3.25 16.59
N GLY A 88 -1.71 -2.42 15.67
CA GLY A 88 -0.99 -1.24 15.15
C GLY A 88 0.07 -1.56 14.10
N THR A 89 0.22 -2.82 13.68
CA THR A 89 1.02 -3.19 12.52
C THR A 89 0.22 -3.03 11.21
N VAL A 90 0.90 -3.13 10.07
CA VAL A 90 0.23 -3.15 8.75
C VAL A 90 0.52 -4.42 7.97
N ASN A 91 -0.37 -4.76 7.03
CA ASN A 91 -0.08 -5.72 5.98
C ASN A 91 0.15 -4.97 4.67
N LEU A 92 1.07 -5.48 3.85
CA LEU A 92 1.28 -5.04 2.48
C LEU A 92 0.93 -6.17 1.53
N THR A 93 -0.02 -5.92 0.63
CA THR A 93 -0.31 -6.80 -0.50
C THR A 93 0.30 -6.20 -1.77
N VAL A 94 1.21 -6.97 -2.37
CA VAL A 94 1.78 -6.70 -3.69
C VAL A 94 0.93 -7.45 -4.71
N PRO A 95 0.38 -6.78 -5.74
CA PRO A 95 -0.44 -7.42 -6.75
C PRO A 95 0.41 -8.30 -7.67
N GLU A 96 -0.24 -9.06 -8.56
CA GLU A 96 0.47 -9.64 -9.68
C GLU A 96 1.05 -8.53 -10.56
N GLU A 97 2.29 -8.71 -11.02
CA GLU A 97 2.98 -7.74 -11.85
C GLU A 97 3.84 -8.41 -12.92
N THR A 98 4.03 -7.72 -14.03
CA THR A 98 4.76 -8.24 -15.19
C THR A 98 5.91 -7.32 -15.58
N PHE A 99 7.09 -7.87 -15.81
CA PHE A 99 8.26 -7.17 -16.33
C PHE A 99 8.61 -7.74 -17.69
N LYS A 100 8.49 -6.92 -18.74
CA LYS A 100 8.76 -7.34 -20.12
C LYS A 100 10.23 -7.16 -20.50
N LYS A 101 10.69 -7.93 -21.48
CA LYS A 101 12.04 -7.82 -22.09
C LYS A 101 13.18 -7.87 -21.07
N THR A 102 13.05 -8.71 -20.04
CA THR A 102 14.17 -8.97 -19.14
C THR A 102 15.18 -9.90 -19.82
N MET A 103 16.37 -10.04 -19.25
CA MET A 103 17.37 -10.98 -19.76
C MET A 103 16.89 -12.44 -19.77
N MET A 104 15.87 -12.78 -18.97
CA MET A 104 15.28 -14.12 -18.92
C MET A 104 14.00 -14.26 -19.77
N GLY A 105 13.52 -13.17 -20.39
CA GLY A 105 12.23 -13.09 -21.06
C GLY A 105 11.23 -12.21 -20.31
N ASN A 106 9.94 -12.40 -20.59
CA ASN A 106 8.85 -11.70 -19.92
C ASN A 106 8.52 -12.42 -18.60
N LEU A 107 8.66 -11.71 -17.48
CA LEU A 107 8.44 -12.24 -16.13
C LEU A 107 7.06 -11.83 -15.64
N THR A 108 6.32 -12.76 -15.05
CA THR A 108 5.09 -12.48 -14.29
C THR A 108 5.24 -13.04 -12.88
N LEU A 109 5.15 -12.17 -11.88
CA LEU A 109 5.21 -12.53 -10.46
C LEU A 109 3.79 -12.49 -9.91
N SER A 110 3.34 -13.58 -9.27
CA SER A 110 2.02 -13.62 -8.64
C SER A 110 1.92 -12.66 -7.45
N SER A 111 0.70 -12.31 -7.09
CA SER A 111 0.43 -11.55 -5.87
C SER A 111 0.92 -12.30 -4.61
N TYR A 112 1.40 -11.52 -3.64
CA TYR A 112 1.77 -12.00 -2.31
C TYR A 112 1.46 -10.95 -1.24
N THR A 113 1.42 -11.36 0.02
CA THR A 113 1.19 -10.46 1.16
C THR A 113 2.26 -10.65 2.23
N ILE A 114 2.82 -9.54 2.70
CA ILE A 114 3.68 -9.48 3.89
C ILE A 114 2.83 -8.95 5.03
N SER A 115 2.56 -9.79 6.02
CA SER A 115 1.68 -9.46 7.14
C SER A 115 2.44 -8.97 8.38
N LYS A 116 1.75 -8.25 9.25
CA LYS A 116 2.24 -7.82 10.57
C LYS A 116 3.58 -7.10 10.51
N ILE A 117 3.70 -6.10 9.64
CA ILE A 117 4.87 -5.24 9.49
C ILE A 117 4.82 -4.21 10.63
N PRO A 118 5.76 -4.23 11.59
CA PRO A 118 5.76 -3.29 12.70
C PRO A 118 6.26 -1.91 12.27
N TYR A 119 5.86 -0.89 13.01
CA TYR A 119 6.36 0.47 12.82
C TYR A 119 7.69 0.66 13.57
N ASP A 120 8.67 1.23 12.88
CA ASP A 120 9.93 1.69 13.45
C ASP A 120 9.87 3.22 13.60
N GLU A 121 9.63 3.68 14.83
CA GLU A 121 9.52 5.11 15.17
C GLU A 121 10.79 5.91 14.81
N SER A 122 11.97 5.30 14.94
CA SER A 122 13.24 5.98 14.67
C SER A 122 13.43 6.28 13.19
N LYS A 123 12.96 5.37 12.33
CA LYS A 123 13.04 5.49 10.87
C LYS A 123 11.77 6.05 10.25
N LYS A 124 10.72 6.23 11.06
CA LYS A 124 9.38 6.69 10.66
C LYS A 124 8.80 5.84 9.52
N ALA A 125 8.99 4.53 9.60
CA ALA A 125 8.67 3.59 8.52
C ALA A 125 8.14 2.26 9.07
N PHE A 126 7.32 1.55 8.31
CA PHE A 126 7.02 0.15 8.61
C PHE A 126 8.11 -0.74 8.03
N ILE A 127 8.78 -1.53 8.86
CA ILE A 127 9.95 -2.32 8.46
C ILE A 127 9.85 -3.72 9.01
N LYS A 128 10.05 -4.72 8.16
CA LYS A 128 10.07 -6.12 8.57
C LYS A 128 11.10 -6.90 7.76
N ALA A 129 11.95 -7.65 8.45
CA ALA A 129 12.62 -8.79 7.86
C ALA A 129 11.65 -9.98 7.90
N TYR A 130 11.42 -10.64 6.78
CA TYR A 130 10.29 -11.57 6.62
C TYR A 130 10.71 -12.97 6.12
N LYS A 131 11.99 -13.33 6.29
CA LYS A 131 12.50 -14.65 5.88
C LYS A 131 11.74 -15.83 6.53
N ASP A 132 11.23 -15.62 7.74
CA ASP A 132 10.58 -16.64 8.56
C ASP A 132 9.06 -16.71 8.33
N ASP A 133 8.51 -15.80 7.52
CA ASP A 133 7.07 -15.73 7.27
C ASP A 133 6.59 -16.79 6.27
N ASN A 134 7.51 -17.54 5.64
CA ASN A 134 7.22 -18.58 4.64
C ASN A 134 6.30 -18.10 3.50
N ILE A 135 6.52 -16.85 3.05
CA ILE A 135 5.71 -16.22 2.01
C ILE A 135 6.11 -16.82 0.67
N LYS A 136 5.12 -17.38 -0.02
CA LYS A 136 5.29 -17.98 -1.34
C LYS A 136 4.82 -17.05 -2.44
N PHE A 137 5.42 -17.18 -3.60
CA PHE A 137 5.01 -16.51 -4.82
C PHE A 137 5.38 -17.36 -6.02
N HIS A 138 4.62 -17.18 -7.10
CA HIS A 138 4.80 -17.88 -8.34
C HIS A 138 5.50 -16.98 -9.36
N LEU A 139 6.51 -17.50 -10.05
CA LEU A 139 7.18 -16.82 -11.15
C LEU A 139 6.96 -17.61 -12.44
N ILE A 140 6.32 -16.96 -13.40
CA ILE A 140 6.19 -17.44 -14.77
C ILE A 140 7.13 -16.63 -15.66
N ILE A 141 7.87 -17.33 -16.52
CA ILE A 141 8.75 -16.74 -17.53
C ILE A 141 8.24 -17.16 -18.89
N LYS A 142 8.05 -16.19 -19.79
CA LYS A 142 7.69 -16.42 -21.19
C LYS A 142 8.75 -15.84 -22.11
N ASP A 143 9.03 -16.51 -23.21
CA ASP A 143 9.85 -15.93 -24.28
C ASP A 143 9.09 -14.82 -25.03
N ASP A 144 9.74 -14.23 -26.05
CA ASP A 144 9.14 -13.17 -26.87
C ASP A 144 7.97 -13.66 -27.74
N ASN A 145 7.88 -14.97 -27.98
CA ASN A 145 6.76 -15.60 -28.71
C ASN A 145 5.60 -15.95 -27.77
N GLY A 146 5.73 -15.72 -26.47
CA GLY A 146 4.73 -16.00 -25.45
C GLY A 146 4.73 -17.44 -24.93
N ALA A 147 5.69 -18.28 -25.34
CA ALA A 147 5.82 -19.64 -24.84
C ALA A 147 6.38 -19.63 -23.41
N VAL A 148 5.78 -20.42 -22.51
CA VAL A 148 6.24 -20.55 -21.12
C VAL A 148 7.55 -21.34 -21.10
N THR A 149 8.63 -20.69 -20.65
CA THR A 149 9.97 -21.29 -20.52
C THR A 149 10.28 -21.71 -19.09
N SER A 150 9.61 -21.12 -18.11
CA SER A 150 9.67 -21.52 -16.70
C SER A 150 8.37 -21.16 -15.98
N ASP A 151 7.98 -22.03 -15.05
CA ASP A 151 6.79 -21.90 -14.22
C ASP A 151 7.15 -22.56 -12.88
N LYS A 152 7.39 -21.73 -11.84
CA LYS A 152 7.96 -22.18 -10.57
C LYS A 152 7.43 -21.38 -9.39
N GLU A 153 7.15 -22.09 -8.29
CA GLU A 153 6.91 -21.50 -6.98
C GLU A 153 8.23 -21.28 -6.24
N TYR A 154 8.37 -20.11 -5.62
CA TYR A 154 9.47 -19.75 -4.75
C TYR A 154 8.94 -19.33 -3.38
N THR A 155 9.82 -19.42 -2.38
CA THR A 155 9.58 -18.89 -1.04
C THR A 155 10.57 -17.77 -0.77
N PHE A 156 10.12 -16.70 -0.13
CA PHE A 156 10.98 -15.62 0.34
C PHE A 156 11.70 -16.01 1.64
N ASP A 157 12.66 -16.92 1.56
CA ASP A 157 13.35 -17.51 2.72
C ASP A 157 14.78 -16.99 2.94
N SER A 158 15.28 -16.12 2.05
CA SER A 158 16.61 -15.53 2.20
C SER A 158 16.68 -14.53 3.35
N ARG A 159 17.81 -14.53 4.08
CA ARG A 159 18.06 -13.59 5.18
C ARG A 159 18.01 -12.11 4.80
N ILE A 160 18.11 -11.81 3.51
CA ILE A 160 18.07 -10.43 3.00
C ILE A 160 16.63 -9.95 2.76
N CYS A 161 15.65 -10.85 2.79
CA CYS A 161 14.23 -10.56 2.62
C CYS A 161 13.76 -9.52 3.63
N LYS A 162 13.56 -8.29 3.18
CA LYS A 162 13.20 -7.16 4.02
C LYS A 162 12.40 -6.12 3.24
N VAL A 163 11.30 -5.70 3.84
CA VAL A 163 10.43 -4.65 3.32
C VAL A 163 10.53 -3.41 4.19
N THR A 164 10.49 -2.24 3.54
CA THR A 164 10.39 -0.92 4.15
C THR A 164 9.28 -0.15 3.45
N ILE A 165 8.31 0.35 4.21
CA ILE A 165 7.20 1.16 3.72
C ILE A 165 7.32 2.55 4.33
N THR A 166 7.43 3.56 3.49
CA THR A 166 7.47 4.98 3.88
C THR A 166 6.39 5.75 3.14
N LYS A 167 6.04 6.90 3.69
CA LYS A 167 5.13 7.85 3.05
C LYS A 167 5.79 9.22 2.98
N GLY A 168 5.89 9.77 1.77
CA GLY A 168 6.43 11.10 1.54
C GLY A 168 5.50 12.20 2.06
N ALA A 169 6.05 13.41 2.23
CA ALA A 169 5.26 14.59 2.59
C ALA A 169 4.21 14.96 1.51
N ASP A 170 4.45 14.53 0.27
CA ASP A 170 3.52 14.62 -0.87
C ASP A 170 2.41 13.56 -0.83
N GLY A 171 2.39 12.71 0.20
CA GLY A 171 1.39 11.67 0.39
C GLY A 171 1.62 10.40 -0.44
N LYS A 172 2.69 10.33 -1.25
CA LYS A 172 3.02 9.12 -2.01
C LYS A 172 3.56 8.04 -1.09
N LEU A 173 3.18 6.80 -1.38
CA LEU A 173 3.74 5.61 -0.75
C LEU A 173 5.00 5.19 -1.51
N THR A 174 6.08 4.94 -0.76
CA THR A 174 7.27 4.28 -1.29
C THR A 174 7.45 2.96 -0.57
N VAL A 175 7.57 1.88 -1.33
CA VAL A 175 7.87 0.55 -0.82
C VAL A 175 9.20 0.12 -1.38
N SER A 176 10.17 -0.10 -0.52
CA SER A 176 11.43 -0.76 -0.88
C SER A 176 11.38 -2.20 -0.40
N ASN A 177 11.60 -3.14 -1.30
CA ASN A 177 11.61 -4.56 -0.98
C ASN A 177 12.88 -5.21 -1.51
N THR A 178 13.71 -5.75 -0.63
CA THR A 178 14.89 -6.53 -1.02
C THR A 178 14.61 -7.99 -0.77
N TYR A 179 14.88 -8.85 -1.75
CA TYR A 179 14.69 -10.30 -1.66
C TYR A 179 15.66 -11.04 -2.58
N GLN A 180 15.69 -12.36 -2.46
CA GLN A 180 16.46 -13.24 -3.32
C GLN A 180 15.63 -14.48 -3.58
N MET A 181 15.56 -14.92 -4.84
CA MET A 181 14.76 -16.09 -5.21
C MET A 181 15.65 -17.31 -5.31
N GLY A 182 15.34 -18.34 -4.52
CA GLY A 182 16.09 -19.59 -4.49
C GLY A 182 17.60 -19.36 -4.34
N LYS A 183 18.40 -20.01 -5.19
CA LYS A 183 19.87 -19.92 -5.17
C LYS A 183 20.46 -18.91 -6.15
N MET A 184 19.69 -17.90 -6.59
CA MET A 184 20.23 -16.90 -7.51
C MET A 184 21.46 -16.20 -6.90
N PRO A 185 22.52 -15.93 -7.68
CA PRO A 185 23.75 -15.36 -7.15
C PRO A 185 23.62 -13.89 -6.74
N PHE A 186 22.59 -13.19 -7.23
CA PHE A 186 22.38 -11.76 -7.00
C PHE A 186 21.05 -11.48 -6.29
N PRO A 187 21.02 -10.48 -5.39
CA PRO A 187 19.78 -10.01 -4.78
C PRO A 187 18.93 -9.21 -5.76
N ILE A 188 17.64 -9.13 -5.49
CA ILE A 188 16.68 -8.27 -6.19
C ILE A 188 16.24 -7.17 -5.22
N SER A 189 16.27 -5.93 -5.70
CA SER A 189 15.76 -4.76 -4.97
C SER A 189 14.61 -4.13 -5.76
N GLY A 190 13.40 -4.26 -5.26
CA GLY A 190 12.19 -3.60 -5.74
C GLY A 190 11.99 -2.22 -5.09
N THR A 191 11.51 -1.26 -5.85
CA THR A 191 11.10 0.07 -5.39
C THR A 191 9.82 0.48 -6.11
N PHE A 192 8.72 0.39 -5.37
CA PHE A 192 7.42 0.89 -5.80
C PHE A 192 7.22 2.31 -5.32
N THR A 193 6.68 3.17 -6.18
CA THR A 193 6.19 4.51 -5.79
C THR A 193 4.80 4.73 -6.37
N GLY A 194 3.83 5.03 -5.49
CA GLY A 194 2.44 5.21 -5.89
C GLY A 194 1.69 6.28 -5.12
N THR A 195 0.62 6.77 -5.75
CA THR A 195 -0.32 7.73 -5.16
C THR A 195 -1.57 7.00 -4.70
N LYS A 196 -2.14 7.43 -3.58
CA LYS A 196 -3.38 6.86 -3.04
C LYS A 196 -4.53 7.08 -4.03
N GLN A 197 -5.32 6.03 -4.28
CA GLN A 197 -6.55 6.08 -5.08
C GLN A 197 -7.77 6.43 -4.22
#